data_AF-A0A507EC65-F1
#
_entry.id   AF-A0A507EC65-F1
#
_cell.length_a   1.000
_cell.length_b   1.000
_cell.length_c   1.000
_cell.angle_alpha   90.00
_cell.angle_beta   90.00
_cell.angle_gamma   90.00
#
_symmetry.space_group_name_H-M   'P 1'
#
loop_
_entity.id
_entity.type
_entity.pdbx_description
1 polymer ?
#
loop_
_entity_poly.entity_id
_entity_poly.type
_entity_poly.pdbx_seq_one_letter_code
_entity_poly.pdbx_strand_id
1 'polypeptide(L)'
;MNSARPNVRPNSAQIIDDAMQQKLNIDRIQIRVENELYLREHPEIRHILDFFVNEVLVHQPENLQEFAAGLFSDPALQPKVEKHTQEVQKLQEDMAVMETF
;
A
#
# COMPACT_ATOMS: atom_id res chain seq x y z
N MET A 1 26.22 42.76 31.04
CA MET A 1 25.13 42.67 30.04
C MET A 1 25.70 41.96 28.82
N ASN A 2 25.48 40.65 28.68
CA ASN A 2 25.93 39.91 27.49
C ASN A 2 24.73 39.15 26.94
N SER A 3 24.12 39.73 25.90
CA SER A 3 22.87 39.26 25.30
C SER A 3 23.18 38.06 24.41
N ALA A 4 22.84 36.86 24.87
CA ALA A 4 22.91 35.64 24.06
C ALA A 4 22.05 35.82 22.80
N ARG A 5 22.67 35.70 21.61
CA ARG A 5 21.94 35.63 20.34
C ARG A 5 21.09 34.36 20.35
N PRO A 6 19.77 34.41 20.08
CA PRO A 6 18.98 33.20 20.01
C PRO A 6 19.43 32.40 18.78
N ASN A 7 19.93 31.20 19.01
CA ASN A 7 20.24 30.23 17.96
C ASN A 7 18.92 29.67 17.41
N VAL A 8 18.31 30.38 16.47
CA VAL A 8 17.17 29.87 15.70
C VAL A 8 17.75 28.93 14.65
N ARG A 9 17.60 27.63 14.87
CA ARG A 9 17.88 26.63 13.83
C ARG A 9 16.95 26.92 12.66
N PRO A 10 17.44 27.07 11.42
CA PRO A 10 16.56 27.30 10.28
C PRO A 10 15.60 26.10 10.17
N ASN A 11 14.31 26.40 10.17
CA ASN A 11 13.27 25.42 9.93
C ASN A 11 13.48 24.90 8.50
N SER A 12 13.55 23.59 8.26
CA SER A 12 13.90 23.00 6.95
C SER A 12 13.04 23.48 5.78
N ALA A 13 11.85 24.00 6.08
CA ALA A 13 10.97 24.69 5.14
C ALA A 13 11.58 25.97 4.51
N GLN A 14 12.63 26.55 5.09
CA GLN A 14 13.31 27.75 4.59
C GLN A 14 14.53 27.43 3.70
N ILE A 15 14.84 26.13 3.45
CA ILE A 15 16.04 25.69 2.70
C ILE A 15 15.66 25.04 1.35
N ILE A 16 14.42 25.20 0.88
CA ILE A 16 13.99 24.68 -0.42
C ILE A 16 13.96 25.81 -1.44
N ASP A 17 14.96 25.84 -2.30
CA ASP A 17 15.00 26.71 -3.48
C ASP A 17 14.02 26.19 -4.56
N ASP A 18 13.53 27.08 -5.43
CA ASP A 18 12.51 26.76 -6.43
C ASP A 18 12.95 25.63 -7.37
N ALA A 19 14.24 25.61 -7.74
CA ALA A 19 14.82 24.54 -8.55
C ALA A 19 14.79 23.17 -7.84
N MET A 20 15.00 23.16 -6.51
CA MET A 20 14.91 21.95 -5.72
C MET A 20 13.47 21.46 -5.61
N GLN A 21 12.51 22.37 -5.42
CA GLN A 21 11.09 22.02 -5.38
C GLN A 21 10.61 21.44 -6.73
N GLN A 22 11.06 22.02 -7.84
CA GLN A 22 10.75 21.51 -9.18
C GLN A 22 11.31 20.09 -9.39
N LYS A 23 12.55 19.85 -8.97
CA LYS A 23 13.15 18.51 -9.02
C LYS A 23 12.37 17.50 -8.17
N LEU A 24 12.01 17.85 -6.93
CA LEU A 24 11.20 17.00 -6.06
C LEU A 24 9.85 16.64 -6.68
N ASN A 25 9.22 17.58 -7.40
CA ASN A 25 7.96 17.32 -8.09
C ASN A 25 8.12 16.34 -9.24
N ILE A 26 9.19 16.45 -10.04
CA ILE A 26 9.50 15.52 -11.14
C ILE A 26 9.81 14.13 -10.56
N ASP A 27 10.68 14.05 -9.55
CA ASP A 27 11.05 12.80 -8.91
C ASP A 27 9.80 12.11 -8.30
N ARG A 28 8.89 12.88 -7.69
CA ARG A 28 7.62 12.35 -7.18
C ARG A 28 6.74 11.76 -8.27
N ILE A 29 6.67 12.39 -9.45
CA ILE A 29 5.89 11.86 -10.58
C ILE A 29 6.52 10.55 -11.05
N GLN A 30 7.85 10.52 -11.20
CA GLN A 30 8.58 9.33 -11.63
C GLN A 30 8.34 8.16 -10.68
N ILE A 31 8.48 8.38 -9.37
CA ILE A 31 8.21 7.37 -8.33
C ILE A 31 6.77 6.85 -8.43
N ARG A 32 5.78 7.74 -8.69
CA ARG A 32 4.39 7.30 -8.85
C ARG A 32 4.21 6.39 -10.07
N VAL A 33 4.87 6.69 -11.18
CA VAL A 33 4.82 5.85 -12.39
C VAL A 33 5.46 4.49 -12.11
N GLU A 34 6.63 4.48 -11.49
CA GLU A 34 7.35 3.26 -11.13
C GLU A 34 6.54 2.37 -10.18
N ASN A 35 5.92 2.97 -9.15
CA ASN A 35 5.05 2.23 -8.22
C ASN A 35 3.84 1.60 -8.93
N GLU A 36 3.19 2.32 -9.84
CA GLU A 36 2.05 1.78 -10.60
C GLU A 36 2.47 0.66 -11.54
N LEU A 37 3.62 0.78 -12.21
CA LEU A 37 4.17 -0.30 -13.04
C LEU A 37 4.48 -1.53 -12.19
N TYR A 38 5.13 -1.34 -11.04
CA TYR A 38 5.43 -2.41 -10.10
C TYR A 38 4.14 -3.12 -9.63
N LEU A 39 3.10 -2.38 -9.25
CA LEU A 39 1.82 -2.98 -8.85
C LEU A 39 1.11 -3.75 -9.99
N ARG A 40 1.33 -3.37 -11.25
CA ARG A 40 0.80 -4.09 -12.42
C ARG A 40 1.58 -5.36 -12.74
N GLU A 41 2.90 -5.32 -12.57
CA GLU A 41 3.79 -6.44 -12.84
C GLU A 41 3.77 -7.49 -11.74
N HIS A 42 3.39 -7.12 -10.51
CA HIS A 42 3.37 -8.00 -9.34
C HIS A 42 1.94 -8.33 -8.89
N PRO A 43 1.31 -9.38 -9.46
CA PRO A 43 -0.04 -9.79 -9.08
C PRO A 43 -0.13 -10.26 -7.62
N GLU A 44 0.99 -10.63 -6.99
CA GLU A 44 1.01 -11.07 -5.59
C GLU A 44 0.50 -9.97 -4.65
N ILE A 45 0.81 -8.70 -4.92
CA ILE A 45 0.36 -7.57 -4.10
C ILE A 45 -1.15 -7.41 -4.21
N ARG A 46 -1.69 -7.61 -5.41
CA ARG A 46 -3.14 -7.56 -5.64
C ARG A 46 -3.85 -8.68 -4.87
N HIS A 47 -3.34 -9.90 -4.90
CA HIS A 47 -3.91 -11.01 -4.12
C HIS A 47 -3.93 -10.72 -2.62
N ILE A 48 -2.85 -10.13 -2.08
CA ILE A 48 -2.78 -9.73 -0.67
C ILE A 48 -3.84 -8.66 -0.34
N LEU A 49 -4.02 -7.66 -1.22
CA LEU A 49 -5.02 -6.62 -1.04
C LEU A 49 -6.45 -7.15 -1.14
N ASP A 50 -6.73 -8.02 -2.11
CA ASP A 50 -8.04 -8.65 -2.28
C ASP A 50 -8.40 -9.50 -1.06
N PHE A 51 -7.43 -10.29 -0.55
CA PHE A 51 -7.58 -11.04 0.69
C PHE A 51 -7.84 -10.11 1.89
N PHE A 52 -7.05 -9.05 2.06
CA PHE A 52 -7.24 -8.09 3.15
C PHE A 52 -8.63 -7.44 3.12
N VAL A 53 -9.09 -6.99 1.95
CA VAL A 53 -10.41 -6.38 1.80
C VAL A 53 -11.51 -7.41 2.11
N ASN A 54 -11.36 -8.65 1.65
CA ASN A 54 -12.29 -9.73 1.99
C ASN A 54 -12.40 -9.93 3.50
N GLU A 55 -11.27 -10.06 4.18
CA GLU A 55 -11.20 -10.26 5.63
C GLU A 55 -11.81 -9.07 6.41
N VAL A 56 -11.58 -7.84 5.96
CA VAL A 56 -12.22 -6.64 6.54
C VAL A 56 -13.74 -6.68 6.37
N LEU A 57 -14.24 -7.07 5.20
CA LEU A 57 -15.68 -7.14 4.94
C LEU A 57 -16.36 -8.28 5.71
N VAL A 58 -15.66 -9.40 5.92
CA VAL A 58 -16.14 -10.55 6.68
C VAL A 58 -16.17 -10.24 8.18
N HIS A 59 -15.10 -9.65 8.72
CA HIS A 59 -14.94 -9.44 10.16
C HIS A 59 -15.46 -8.09 10.65
N GLN A 60 -15.62 -7.09 9.78
CA GLN A 60 -16.06 -5.72 10.09
C GLN A 60 -15.44 -5.17 11.39
N PRO A 61 -14.10 -5.09 11.48
CA PRO A 61 -13.44 -4.71 12.72
C PRO A 61 -13.73 -3.24 13.09
N GLU A 62 -13.89 -2.97 14.39
CA GLU A 62 -14.05 -1.60 14.90
C GLU A 62 -12.78 -0.75 14.69
N ASN A 63 -11.60 -1.37 14.81
CA ASN A 63 -10.32 -0.72 14.56
C ASN A 63 -9.57 -1.37 13.39
N LEU A 64 -9.65 -0.71 12.24
CA LEU A 64 -9.01 -1.18 11.00
C LEU A 64 -7.47 -1.21 11.08
N GLN A 65 -6.85 -0.30 11.83
CA GLN A 65 -5.39 -0.22 11.91
C GLN A 65 -4.80 -1.38 12.70
N GLU A 66 -5.41 -1.70 13.84
CA GLU A 66 -5.01 -2.86 14.65
C GLU A 66 -5.26 -4.16 13.89
N PHE A 67 -6.38 -4.26 13.18
CA PHE A 67 -6.68 -5.40 12.33
C PHE A 67 -5.63 -5.59 11.22
N ALA A 68 -5.29 -4.52 10.50
CA ALA A 68 -4.26 -4.55 9.48
C ALA A 68 -2.89 -4.92 10.05
N ALA A 69 -2.51 -4.36 11.21
CA ALA A 69 -1.26 -4.70 11.87
C ALA A 69 -1.19 -6.19 12.24
N GLY A 70 -2.28 -6.75 12.79
CA GLY A 70 -2.37 -8.17 13.11
C GLY A 70 -2.28 -9.06 11.88
N LEU A 71 -3.03 -8.74 10.82
CA LEU A 71 -3.09 -9.52 9.59
C LEU A 71 -1.76 -9.50 8.83
N PHE A 72 -1.16 -8.32 8.64
CA PHE A 72 0.11 -8.19 7.91
C PHE A 72 1.34 -8.66 8.70
N SER A 73 1.22 -8.78 10.03
CA SER A 73 2.29 -9.36 10.88
C SER A 73 2.18 -10.87 11.04
N ASP A 74 1.15 -11.50 10.48
CA ASP A 74 0.96 -12.95 10.57
C ASP A 74 1.99 -13.69 9.69
N PRO A 75 2.88 -14.53 10.24
CA PRO A 75 3.83 -15.31 9.45
C PRO A 75 3.14 -16.31 8.52
N ALA A 76 1.88 -16.67 8.78
CA ALA A 76 1.07 -17.52 7.94
C ALA A 76 0.23 -16.74 6.90
N LEU A 77 0.49 -15.44 6.68
CA LEU A 77 -0.25 -14.65 5.70
C LEU A 77 -0.13 -15.21 4.28
N GLN A 78 1.09 -15.51 3.84
CA GLN A 78 1.33 -16.02 2.49
C GLN A 78 0.50 -17.26 2.15
N PRO A 79 0.54 -18.36 2.94
CA PRO A 79 -0.28 -19.53 2.62
C PRO A 79 -1.79 -19.26 2.70
N LYS A 80 -2.25 -18.31 3.53
CA LYS A 80 -3.67 -17.92 3.59
C LYS A 80 -4.10 -17.19 2.31
N VAL A 81 -3.28 -16.27 1.83
CA VAL A 81 -3.53 -15.51 0.58
C VAL A 81 -3.52 -16.44 -0.63
N GLU A 82 -2.56 -17.36 -0.71
CA GLU A 82 -2.50 -18.37 -1.79
C GLU A 82 -3.76 -19.24 -1.82
N LYS A 83 -4.20 -19.72 -0.65
CA LYS A 83 -5.43 -20.50 -0.53
C LYS A 83 -6.66 -19.69 -0.99
N HIS A 84 -6.81 -18.45 -0.52
CA HIS A 84 -7.92 -17.59 -0.92
C HIS A 84 -7.93 -17.35 -2.44
N THR A 85 -6.77 -17.10 -3.02
CA THR A 85 -6.62 -16.87 -4.47
C THR A 85 -7.05 -18.10 -5.27
N GLN A 86 -6.63 -19.30 -4.85
CA GLN A 86 -7.02 -20.56 -5.48
C GLN A 86 -8.54 -20.79 -5.41
N GLU A 87 -9.16 -20.48 -4.27
CA GLU A 87 -10.61 -20.60 -4.09
C GLU A 87 -11.36 -19.65 -5.03
N VAL A 88 -10.93 -18.39 -5.13
CA VAL A 88 -11.52 -17.40 -6.06
C VAL A 88 -11.36 -17.84 -7.51
N GLN A 89 -10.18 -18.33 -7.89
CA GLN A 89 -9.92 -18.79 -9.25
C GLN A 89 -10.81 -19.97 -9.63
N LYS A 90 -10.96 -20.94 -8.72
CA LYS A 90 -11.84 -22.09 -8.93
C LYS A 90 -13.31 -21.66 -9.11
N LEU A 91 -13.78 -20.72 -8.31
CA LEU A 91 -15.14 -20.18 -8.45
C LEU A 91 -15.35 -19.47 -9.79
N GLN A 92 -14.35 -18.75 -10.28
CA GLN A 92 -14.41 -18.10 -11.60
C GLN A 92 -14.46 -19.13 -12.73
N GLU A 93 -13.68 -20.20 -12.64
CA GLU A 93 -13.70 -21.32 -13.60
C GLU A 93 -15.07 -22.01 -13.60
N ASP A 94 -15.60 -22.35 -12.42
CA ASP A 94 -16.91 -22.99 -12.27
C ASP A 94 -18.05 -22.09 -12.84
N MET A 95 -18.00 -20.77 -12.61
CA MET A 95 -18.95 -19.82 -13.16
C MET A 95 -18.85 -19.70 -14.69
N ALA A 96 -17.64 -19.63 -15.24
CA ALA A 96 -17.42 -19.55 -16.69
C ALA A 96 -17.95 -20.80 -17.41
N VAL A 97 -17.81 -21.98 -16.81
CA VAL A 97 -18.36 -23.22 -17.35
C VAL A 97 -19.89 -23.17 -17.39
N MET A 98 -20.56 -22.60 -16.38
CA MET A 98 -22.02 -22.47 -16.37
C MET A 98 -22.58 -21.50 -17.42
N GLU A 99 -21.82 -20.47 -17.82
CA GLU A 99 -22.24 -19.51 -18.85
C GLU A 99 -22.09 -20.06 -20.29
N THR A 100 -21.41 -21.20 -20.46
CA THR A 100 -21.15 -21.81 -21.78
C THR A 100 -22.17 -22.86 -22.23
N PHE A 101 -23.23 -23.11 -21.44
CA PHE A 101 -24.33 -24.03 -21.76
C PHE A 101 -25.68 -23.29 -21.85
#